data_AF-A0AAJ0FKP5-F1
#
_entry.id   AF-A0AAJ0FKP5-F1
#
_cell.length_a   1.000
_cell.length_b   1.000
_cell.length_c   1.000
_cell.angle_alpha   90.00
_cell.angle_beta   90.00
_cell.angle_gamma   90.00
#
_symmetry.space_group_name_H-M   'P 1'
#
loop_
_entity.id
_entity.type
_entity.pdbx_description
1 polymer ?
#
loop_
_entity_poly.entity_id
_entity_poly.type
_entity_poly.pdbx_seq_one_letter_code
_entity_poly.pdbx_strand_id
1 'polypeptide(L)'
;MASPLDGLTNLLATAGKRFTTNIQSTFSNLTPEKWIRLVIIVGAYMLLRPFLMKLGEKLQMRAHGKDSEEDTTAKAAISPNQLRGQVEIPEDSSDEDDDEEEGGARGLGGRTSGADWGKKARRRQRAVIRKLLEAEERKLQESKEEEEDKDIEEFLVQ
;
A
#
# COMPACT_ATOMS: atom_id res chain seq x y z
N MET A 1 -15.48 -38.89 -21.55
CA MET A 1 -15.55 -37.67 -20.71
C MET A 1 -14.87 -36.56 -21.49
N ALA A 2 -15.58 -35.48 -21.84
CA ALA A 2 -14.94 -34.30 -22.43
C ALA A 2 -14.08 -33.63 -21.34
N SER A 3 -12.87 -33.21 -21.68
CA SER A 3 -11.97 -32.60 -20.71
C SER A 3 -12.49 -31.20 -20.36
N PRO A 4 -12.37 -30.72 -19.11
CA PRO A 4 -12.76 -29.35 -18.74
C PRO A 4 -12.03 -28.28 -19.57
N LEU A 5 -10.84 -28.62 -20.08
CA LEU A 5 -10.05 -27.80 -21.00
C LEU A 5 -10.71 -27.63 -22.37
N ASP A 6 -11.44 -28.63 -22.87
CA ASP A 6 -12.15 -28.56 -24.16
C ASP A 6 -13.35 -27.62 -24.08
N GLY A 7 -13.99 -27.53 -22.90
CA GLY A 7 -15.02 -26.53 -22.62
C GLY A 7 -14.46 -25.11 -22.64
N LEU A 8 -13.31 -24.88 -22.01
CA LEU A 8 -12.64 -23.58 -21.96
C LEU A 8 -12.17 -23.11 -23.33
N THR A 9 -11.58 -23.99 -24.14
CA THR A 9 -11.14 -23.63 -25.51
C THR A 9 -12.32 -23.28 -26.40
N ASN A 10 -13.44 -24.01 -26.31
CA ASN A 10 -14.65 -23.69 -27.05
C ASN A 10 -15.33 -22.38 -26.59
N LEU A 11 -15.30 -22.10 -25.28
CA LEU A 11 -15.83 -20.85 -24.72
C LEU A 11 -14.96 -19.66 -25.14
N LEU A 12 -13.64 -19.81 -25.11
CA LEU A 12 -12.68 -18.80 -25.57
C LEU A 12 -12.80 -18.58 -27.08
N ALA A 13 -12.93 -19.63 -27.88
CA ALA A 13 -13.13 -19.53 -29.33
C ALA A 13 -14.45 -18.83 -29.66
N THR A 14 -15.52 -19.15 -28.92
CA THR A 14 -16.84 -18.51 -29.09
C THR A 14 -16.81 -17.05 -28.65
N ALA A 15 -16.18 -16.75 -27.51
CA ALA A 15 -16.02 -15.40 -26.98
C ALA A 15 -15.18 -14.54 -27.93
N GLY A 16 -14.06 -15.07 -28.42
CA GLY A 16 -13.20 -14.43 -29.40
C GLY A 16 -13.93 -14.14 -30.71
N LYS A 17 -14.65 -15.13 -31.26
CA LYS A 17 -15.45 -14.95 -32.47
C LYS A 17 -16.55 -13.90 -32.29
N ARG A 18 -17.26 -13.90 -31.15
CA ARG A 18 -18.29 -12.89 -30.86
C ARG A 18 -17.67 -11.50 -30.70
N PHE A 19 -16.55 -11.40 -30.00
CA PHE A 19 -15.85 -10.14 -29.77
C PHE A 19 -15.36 -9.52 -31.08
N THR A 20 -14.68 -10.29 -31.93
CA THR A 20 -14.20 -9.80 -33.24
C THR A 20 -15.36 -9.42 -34.16
N THR A 21 -16.40 -10.24 -34.23
CA THR A 21 -17.57 -9.95 -35.08
C THR A 21 -18.33 -8.71 -34.59
N ASN A 22 -18.50 -8.54 -33.28
CA ASN A 22 -19.18 -7.39 -32.69
C ASN A 22 -18.37 -6.10 -32.85
N ILE A 23 -17.05 -6.16 -32.67
CA ILE A 23 -16.16 -5.02 -32.87
C ILE A 23 -16.15 -4.62 -34.34
N GLN A 24 -15.96 -5.58 -35.23
CA GLN A 24 -15.94 -5.32 -36.67
C GLN A 24 -17.29 -4.75 -37.14
N SER A 25 -18.40 -5.31 -36.67
CA SER A 25 -19.75 -4.77 -36.94
C SER A 25 -19.93 -3.36 -36.41
N THR A 26 -19.39 -3.05 -35.23
CA THR A 26 -19.47 -1.71 -34.64
C THR A 26 -18.71 -0.72 -35.50
N PHE A 27 -17.50 -1.06 -35.96
CA PHE A 27 -16.70 -0.17 -36.81
C PHE A 27 -17.24 -0.06 -38.24
N SER A 28 -17.79 -1.13 -38.82
CA SER A 28 -18.32 -1.12 -40.19
C SER A 28 -19.67 -0.40 -40.31
N ASN A 29 -20.45 -0.32 -39.23
CA ASN A 29 -21.75 0.36 -39.21
C ASN A 29 -21.67 1.82 -38.70
N LEU A 30 -20.47 2.40 -38.60
CA LEU A 30 -20.31 3.81 -38.23
C LEU A 30 -20.57 4.73 -39.43
N THR A 31 -21.55 5.60 -39.29
CA THR A 31 -21.72 6.74 -40.21
C THR A 31 -20.60 7.77 -39.99
N PRO A 32 -20.25 8.59 -41.01
CA PRO A 32 -19.21 9.62 -40.89
C PRO A 32 -19.42 10.57 -39.71
N GLU A 33 -20.68 10.91 -39.39
CA GLU A 33 -21.02 11.75 -38.22
C GLU A 33 -20.57 11.11 -36.89
N LYS A 34 -20.75 9.79 -36.73
CA LYS A 34 -20.33 9.07 -35.53
C LYS A 34 -18.82 8.99 -35.40
N TRP A 35 -18.11 8.90 -36.52
CA TRP A 35 -16.64 8.97 -36.55
C TRP A 35 -16.12 10.32 -36.06
N ILE A 36 -16.70 11.42 -36.55
CA ILE A 36 -16.33 12.77 -36.10
C ILE A 36 -16.58 12.91 -34.59
N ARG A 37 -17.74 12.46 -34.10
CA ARG A 37 -18.06 12.48 -32.67
C ARG A 37 -17.06 11.67 -31.84
N LEU A 38 -16.65 10.48 -32.31
CA LEU A 38 -15.64 9.66 -31.64
C LEU A 38 -14.29 10.37 -31.55
N VAL A 39 -13.83 10.96 -32.66
CA VAL A 39 -12.57 11.72 -32.70
C VAL A 39 -12.63 12.92 -31.76
N ILE A 40 -13.74 13.65 -31.69
CA ILE A 40 -13.92 14.77 -30.77
C ILE A 40 -13.82 14.29 -29.31
N ILE A 41 -14.49 13.20 -28.94
CA ILE A 41 -14.47 12.68 -27.56
C ILE A 41 -13.06 12.23 -27.18
N VAL A 42 -12.40 11.45 -28.04
CA VAL A 42 -11.04 10.94 -27.79
C VAL A 42 -10.04 12.08 -27.76
N GLY A 43 -10.11 12.99 -28.73
CA GLY A 43 -9.27 14.18 -28.80
C GLY A 43 -9.45 15.07 -27.57
N ALA A 44 -10.70 15.33 -27.16
CA ALA A 44 -11.00 16.07 -25.94
C ALA A 44 -10.42 15.38 -24.69
N TYR A 45 -10.53 14.05 -24.56
CA TYR A 45 -9.93 13.31 -23.45
C TYR A 45 -8.40 13.41 -23.44
N MET A 46 -7.75 13.28 -24.60
CA MET A 46 -6.30 13.42 -24.72
C MET A 46 -5.83 14.82 -24.29
N LEU A 47 -6.60 15.85 -24.63
CA LEU A 47 -6.33 17.22 -24.18
C LEU A 47 -6.65 17.41 -22.69
N LEU A 48 -7.73 16.83 -22.18
CA LEU A 48 -8.18 17.00 -20.79
C LEU A 48 -7.26 16.29 -19.78
N ARG A 49 -6.72 15.12 -20.13
CA ARG A 49 -5.86 14.29 -19.28
C ARG A 49 -4.68 15.04 -18.64
N PRO A 50 -3.82 15.77 -19.38
CA PRO A 50 -2.70 16.47 -18.76
C PRO A 50 -3.14 17.57 -17.78
N PHE A 51 -4.29 18.21 -18.00
CA PHE A 51 -4.82 19.21 -17.06
C PHE A 51 -5.38 18.57 -15.80
N LEU A 52 -6.07 17.42 -15.92
CA LEU A 52 -6.51 16.63 -14.77
C LEU A 52 -5.32 16.17 -13.91
N MET A 53 -4.24 15.69 -14.53
CA MET A 53 -3.02 15.28 -13.80
C MET A 53 -2.39 16.47 -13.06
N LYS A 54 -2.24 17.63 -13.71
CA LYS A 54 -1.72 18.84 -13.07
C LYS A 54 -2.58 19.33 -11.91
N LEU A 55 -3.90 19.19 -11.99
CA LEU A 55 -4.80 19.51 -10.88
C LEU A 55 -4.67 18.51 -9.74
N GLY A 56 -4.57 17.22 -10.05
CA GLY A 56 -4.37 16.15 -9.07
C GLY A 56 -3.06 16.32 -8.30
N GLU A 57 -1.95 16.55 -9.00
CA GLU A 57 -0.65 16.86 -8.41
C GLU A 57 -0.72 18.09 -7.50
N LYS A 58 -1.40 19.16 -7.93
CA LYS A 58 -1.59 20.38 -7.14
C LYS A 58 -2.41 20.15 -5.88
N LEU A 59 -3.41 19.27 -5.94
CA LEU A 59 -4.23 18.92 -4.79
C LEU A 59 -3.44 18.02 -3.82
N GLN A 60 -2.69 17.06 -4.35
CA GLN A 60 -1.83 16.17 -3.58
C GLN A 60 -0.71 16.95 -2.86
N MET A 61 -0.04 17.88 -3.54
CA MET A 61 0.98 18.71 -2.89
C MET A 61 0.36 19.64 -1.82
N ARG A 62 -0.87 20.09 -2.00
CA ARG A 62 -1.56 20.92 -0.99
C ARG A 62 -1.98 20.09 0.23
N ALA A 63 -2.38 18.84 0.03
CA ALA A 63 -2.67 17.92 1.12
C ALA A 63 -1.39 17.58 1.90
N HIS A 64 -0.33 17.14 1.20
CA HIS A 64 0.94 16.84 1.84
C HIS A 64 1.63 18.07 2.43
N GLY A 65 1.44 19.26 1.84
CA GLY A 65 1.95 20.52 2.38
C GLY A 65 1.24 20.93 3.66
N LYS A 66 -0.09 20.76 3.75
CA LYS A 66 -0.85 21.00 4.99
C LYS A 66 -0.50 20.01 6.07
N ASP A 67 -0.41 18.72 5.74
CA ASP A 67 0.02 17.69 6.70
C ASP A 67 1.45 17.97 7.17
N SER A 68 2.32 18.48 6.29
CA SER A 68 3.70 18.86 6.65
C SER A 68 3.77 20.17 7.43
N GLU A 69 2.90 21.16 7.20
CA GLU A 69 2.86 22.41 7.97
C GLU A 69 2.27 22.18 9.37
N GLU A 70 1.23 21.36 9.49
CA GLU A 70 0.67 20.93 10.77
C GLU A 70 1.65 20.01 11.53
N ASP A 71 2.31 19.09 10.83
CA ASP A 71 3.37 18.28 11.42
C ASP A 71 4.62 19.11 11.75
N THR A 72 5.01 20.11 10.97
CA THR A 72 6.21 20.92 11.28
C THR A 72 5.93 21.95 12.36
N THR A 73 4.71 22.44 12.52
CA THR A 73 4.34 23.27 13.68
C THR A 73 4.21 22.42 14.96
N ALA A 74 3.69 21.19 14.87
CA ALA A 74 3.68 20.24 15.99
C ALA A 74 5.08 19.66 16.31
N LYS A 75 5.91 19.38 15.30
CA LYS A 75 7.31 18.90 15.45
C LYS A 75 8.28 20.04 15.76
N ALA A 76 8.00 21.30 15.41
CA ALA A 76 8.82 22.44 15.85
C ALA A 76 8.57 22.79 17.32
N ALA A 77 7.41 22.42 17.88
CA ALA A 77 7.16 22.51 19.31
C ALA A 77 7.87 21.40 20.13
N ILE A 78 8.33 20.34 19.47
CA ILE A 78 9.05 19.21 20.09
C ILE A 78 10.50 19.28 19.64
N SER A 79 11.38 19.79 20.49
CA SER A 79 12.80 19.87 20.16
C SER A 79 13.37 18.44 20.00
N PRO A 80 14.29 18.18 19.06
CA PRO A 80 14.92 16.86 18.88
C PRO A 80 15.55 16.29 20.16
N ASN A 81 15.93 17.16 21.10
CA ASN A 81 16.50 16.79 22.39
C ASN A 81 15.47 16.22 23.38
N GLN A 82 14.17 16.46 23.17
CA GLN A 82 13.08 15.88 23.99
C GLN A 82 12.74 14.43 23.61
N LEU A 83 13.15 13.97 22.43
CA LEU A 83 12.92 12.58 21.99
C LEU A 83 14.03 11.61 22.41
N ARG A 84 15.17 12.14 22.88
CA ARG A 84 16.31 11.33 23.33
C ARG A 84 16.18 11.06 24.83
N GLY A 85 15.36 10.06 25.19
CA GLY A 85 15.27 9.54 26.56
C GLY A 85 13.86 9.35 27.14
N GLN A 86 12.79 9.61 26.37
CA GLN A 86 11.41 9.51 26.87
C GLN A 86 10.51 8.71 25.92
N VAL A 87 11.00 7.55 25.48
CA VAL A 87 10.18 6.52 24.84
C VAL A 87 9.93 5.43 25.89
N GLU A 88 8.95 5.65 26.76
CA GLU A 88 8.28 4.53 27.42
C GLU A 88 7.43 3.86 26.34
N ILE A 89 7.89 2.71 25.87
CA ILE A 89 7.09 1.80 25.04
C ILE A 89 5.98 1.28 25.96
N PRO A 90 4.69 1.54 25.69
CA PRO A 90 3.63 0.96 26.50
C PRO A 90 3.70 -0.58 26.43
N GLU A 91 3.87 -1.24 27.58
CA GLU A 91 3.89 -2.71 27.72
C GLU A 91 2.52 -3.38 27.45
N ASP A 92 1.46 -2.60 27.20
CA ASP A 92 0.08 -3.08 27.12
C ASP A 92 -0.38 -3.46 25.69
N SER A 93 0.50 -4.07 24.91
CA SER A 93 0.11 -4.73 23.64
C SER A 93 0.88 -6.04 23.44
N SER A 94 1.25 -6.66 24.55
CA SER A 94 1.67 -8.06 24.60
C SER A 94 0.42 -8.93 24.53
N ASP A 95 0.45 -9.91 23.62
CA ASP A 95 -0.55 -10.97 23.39
C ASP A 95 -1.51 -11.26 24.54
N GLU A 96 -2.80 -11.00 24.31
CA GLU A 96 -3.93 -11.77 24.86
C GLU A 96 -5.17 -11.34 24.07
N ASP A 97 -5.36 -11.96 22.89
CA ASP A 97 -6.69 -12.37 22.40
C ASP A 97 -6.54 -13.06 21.02
N ASP A 98 -6.57 -14.39 21.12
CA ASP A 98 -7.15 -15.35 20.16
C ASP A 98 -6.37 -15.74 18.89
N ASP A 99 -5.52 -16.74 19.09
CA ASP A 99 -5.33 -17.84 18.15
C ASP A 99 -6.63 -18.68 18.05
N GLU A 100 -7.52 -18.35 17.11
CA GLU A 100 -8.49 -19.32 16.57
C GLU A 100 -8.48 -19.25 15.03
N GLU A 101 -7.53 -19.95 14.41
CA GLU A 101 -7.82 -20.62 13.14
C GLU A 101 -8.67 -21.86 13.43
N GLU A 102 -9.99 -21.76 13.26
CA GLU A 102 -10.78 -22.95 12.93
C GLU A 102 -11.79 -22.62 11.82
N GLY A 103 -11.67 -23.35 10.71
CA GLY A 103 -12.65 -23.30 9.64
C GLY A 103 -14.01 -23.81 10.13
N GLY A 104 -15.06 -23.02 9.97
CA GLY A 104 -16.39 -23.46 10.38
C GLY A 104 -17.50 -22.53 9.92
N ALA A 105 -18.13 -22.89 8.80
CA ALA A 105 -19.38 -22.27 8.37
C ALA A 105 -20.52 -22.53 9.39
N ARG A 106 -20.88 -21.55 10.22
CA ARG A 106 -22.27 -21.22 10.63
C ARG A 106 -22.31 -20.14 11.71
N GLY A 107 -23.07 -19.06 11.46
CA GLY A 107 -23.48 -18.14 12.53
C GLY A 107 -24.08 -16.85 11.99
N LEU A 108 -25.40 -16.78 11.94
CA LEU A 108 -26.20 -15.63 11.54
C LEU A 108 -25.83 -14.36 12.32
N GLY A 109 -25.45 -13.28 11.63
CA GLY A 109 -25.26 -11.97 12.26
C GLY A 109 -24.52 -10.98 11.36
N GLY A 110 -25.22 -10.43 10.37
CA GLY A 110 -24.65 -9.50 9.40
C GLY A 110 -23.97 -8.29 10.05
N ARG A 111 -22.63 -8.23 9.92
CA ARG A 111 -21.87 -6.99 9.79
C ARG A 111 -21.01 -7.12 8.55
N THR A 112 -21.20 -6.18 7.66
CA THR A 112 -20.61 -6.11 6.33
C THR A 112 -19.09 -6.24 6.39
N SER A 113 -18.56 -7.26 5.71
CA SER A 113 -17.13 -7.48 5.44
C SER A 113 -16.58 -6.38 4.51
N GLY A 114 -16.53 -5.14 5.01
CA GLY A 114 -16.11 -3.95 4.26
C GLY A 114 -14.79 -3.32 4.71
N ALA A 115 -14.10 -3.88 5.71
CA ALA A 115 -13.02 -3.18 6.44
C ALA A 115 -11.64 -3.88 6.43
N ASP A 116 -11.38 -4.80 5.50
CA ASP A 116 -10.15 -5.63 5.52
C ASP A 116 -9.11 -5.35 4.43
N TRP A 117 -9.31 -4.33 3.59
CA TRP A 117 -8.40 -4.05 2.47
C TRP A 117 -7.05 -3.41 2.89
N GLY A 118 -6.91 -2.97 4.14
CA GLY A 118 -5.72 -2.25 4.63
C GLY A 118 -4.96 -2.91 5.78
N LYS A 119 -5.54 -3.91 6.46
CA LYS A 119 -4.95 -4.48 7.68
C LYS A 119 -3.60 -5.16 7.41
N LYS A 120 -3.50 -5.92 6.31
CA LYS A 120 -2.26 -6.60 5.90
C LYS A 120 -1.15 -5.61 5.53
N ALA A 121 -1.49 -4.50 4.87
CA ALA A 121 -0.52 -3.46 4.53
C ALA A 121 0.01 -2.74 5.78
N ARG A 122 -0.88 -2.39 6.71
CA ARG A 122 -0.51 -1.78 8.00
C ARG A 122 0.37 -2.70 8.86
N ARG A 123 0.07 -4.01 8.89
CA ARG A 123 0.89 -5.02 9.60
C ARG A 123 2.31 -5.09 9.02
N ARG A 124 2.45 -5.04 7.68
CA ARG A 124 3.76 -5.02 7.00
C ARG A 124 4.55 -3.74 7.29
N GLN A 125 3.89 -2.57 7.27
CA GLN A 125 4.54 -1.30 7.62
C GLN A 125 5.09 -1.32 9.05
N ARG A 126 4.31 -1.82 10.01
CA ARG A 126 4.74 -1.95 11.41
C ARG A 126 5.90 -2.94 11.57
N ALA A 127 5.90 -4.06 10.83
CA ALA A 127 6.99 -5.02 10.85
C ALA A 127 8.32 -4.43 10.33
N VAL A 128 8.27 -3.58 9.30
CA VAL A 128 9.46 -2.88 8.77
C VAL A 128 10.00 -1.88 9.79
N ILE A 129 9.13 -1.10 10.45
CA ILE A 129 9.53 -0.15 11.49
C ILE A 129 10.18 -0.87 12.67
N ARG A 130 9.57 -1.97 13.13
CA ARG A 130 10.13 -2.80 14.23
C ARG A 130 11.52 -3.32 13.89
N LYS A 131 11.69 -3.87 12.68
CA LYS A 131 12.99 -4.38 12.21
C LYS A 131 14.06 -3.29 12.10
N LEU A 132 13.67 -2.07 11.72
CA LEU A 132 14.59 -0.94 11.63
C LEU A 132 15.06 -0.50 13.02
N LEU A 133 14.15 -0.46 13.99
CA LEU A 133 14.41 -0.06 15.37
C LEU A 133 15.27 -1.11 16.11
N GLU A 134 14.98 -2.40 15.92
CA GLU A 134 15.78 -3.52 16.44
C GLU A 134 17.20 -3.53 15.86
N ALA A 135 17.37 -3.18 14.58
CA ALA A 135 18.69 -3.08 13.96
C ALA A 135 19.50 -1.89 14.49
N GLU A 136 18.83 -0.81 14.92
CA GLU A 136 19.48 0.33 15.56
C GLU A 136 19.91 0.00 16.99
N GLU A 137 19.02 -0.63 17.78
CA GLU A 137 19.34 -1.08 19.14
C GLU A 137 20.50 -2.08 19.16
N ARG A 138 20.53 -3.02 18.21
CA ARG A 138 21.63 -3.99 18.12
C ARG A 138 22.96 -3.33 17.80
N LYS A 139 22.99 -2.35 16.89
CA LYS A 139 24.22 -1.59 16.60
C LYS A 139 24.70 -0.79 17.81
N LEU A 140 23.77 -0.27 18.61
CA LEU A 140 24.11 0.44 19.84
C LEU A 140 24.69 -0.52 20.90
N GLN A 141 24.14 -1.73 21.00
CA GLN A 141 24.69 -2.78 21.88
C GLN A 141 26.09 -3.21 21.43
N GLU A 142 26.28 -3.50 20.14
CA GLU A 142 27.59 -3.83 19.57
C GLU A 142 28.62 -2.72 19.88
N SER A 143 28.25 -1.43 19.73
CA SER A 143 29.16 -0.33 20.07
C SER A 143 29.48 -0.19 21.57
N LYS A 144 28.53 -0.57 22.45
CA LYS A 144 28.75 -0.53 23.90
C LYS A 144 29.62 -1.70 24.36
N GLU A 145 29.39 -2.89 23.79
CA GLU A 145 30.22 -4.07 24.04
C GLU A 145 31.67 -3.82 23.58
N GLU A 146 31.88 -3.16 22.43
CA GLU A 146 33.20 -2.75 21.96
C GLU A 146 33.90 -1.72 22.87
N GLU A 147 33.15 -0.80 23.49
CA GLU A 147 33.68 0.17 24.46
C GLU A 147 34.01 -0.52 25.80
N GLU A 148 33.16 -1.42 26.29
CA GLU A 148 33.37 -2.19 27.53
C GLU A 148 34.55 -3.15 27.42
N ASP A 149 34.73 -3.84 26.28
CA ASP A 149 35.88 -4.72 26.03
C ASP A 149 37.20 -3.93 25.99
N LYS A 150 37.17 -2.73 25.40
CA LYS A 150 38.35 -1.86 25.32
C LYS A 150 38.76 -1.31 26.69
N ASP A 151 37.80 -1.00 27.55
CA ASP A 151 38.08 -0.60 28.93
C ASP A 151 38.69 -1.76 29.74
N ILE A 152 38.33 -3.02 29.45
CA ILE A 152 38.93 -4.22 30.07
C ILE A 152 40.36 -4.48 29.55
N GLU A 153 40.63 -4.25 28.26
CA GLU A 153 41.98 -4.37 27.69
C GLU A 153 43.01 -3.46 28.38
N GLU A 154 42.59 -2.26 28.81
CA GLU A 154 43.45 -1.33 29.55
C GLU A 154 43.94 -1.92 30.90
N PHE A 155 43.15 -2.80 31.54
CA PHE A 155 43.51 -3.45 32.80
C PHE A 155 44.38 -4.71 32.65
N LEU A 156 44.61 -5.21 31.42
CA LEU A 156 45.42 -6.42 31.17
C LEU A 156 46.87 -6.13 30.78
N VAL A 157 47.25 -4.87 30.58
CA VAL A 157 48.60 -4.44 30.15
C VAL A 157 49.44 -3.91 31.34
N GLN A 158 48.94 -3.98 32.58
CA GLN A 158 49.67 -3.60 33.80
C GLN A 158 50.36 -4.78 34.49
#